data_AF-A0A1B6CVD7-F1
#
_entry.id   AF-A0A1B6CVD7-F1
#
_cell.length_a   1.000
_cell.length_b   1.000
_cell.length_c   1.000
_cell.angle_alpha   90.00
_cell.angle_beta   90.00
_cell.angle_gamma   90.00
#
_symmetry.space_group_name_H-M   'P 1'
#
loop_
_entity.id
_entity.type
_entity.pdbx_description
1 polymer ?
#
loop_
_entity_poly.entity_id
_entity_poly.type
_entity_poly.pdbx_seq_one_letter_code
_entity_poly.pdbx_strand_id
1 'polypeptide(L)'
;MSKSKKNIKWEPTLMNKHPDTIISSDYPRWKHFIPSYELQEKRPDMANLLGMEYARIWKKERDLLMPEIEKKEKKPFPKVVLAKNPNKKKEGTDKPLFKMKKFENVPSKTDSKRKK
;
A
#
# COMPACT_ATOMS: atom_id res chain seq x y z
N MET A 1 -58.49 7.43 6.71
CA MET A 1 -57.30 7.97 6.01
C MET A 1 -56.15 6.98 6.16
N SER A 2 -55.89 6.11 5.17
CA SER A 2 -54.79 5.13 5.23
C SER A 2 -53.47 5.78 4.80
N LYS A 3 -52.40 5.55 5.56
CA LYS A 3 -51.06 6.08 5.24
C LYS A 3 -50.47 5.29 4.08
N SER A 4 -50.24 5.95 2.95
CA SER A 4 -49.54 5.41 1.78
C SER A 4 -48.15 4.89 2.17
N LYS A 5 -47.88 3.60 1.88
CA LYS A 5 -46.56 2.99 2.07
C LYS A 5 -45.60 3.59 1.05
N LYS A 6 -44.53 4.24 1.50
CA LYS A 6 -43.46 4.75 0.62
C LYS A 6 -42.71 3.54 0.05
N ASN A 7 -42.74 3.38 -1.27
CA ASN A 7 -41.95 2.38 -1.98
C ASN A 7 -40.47 2.80 -1.93
N ILE A 8 -39.68 2.18 -1.05
CA ILE A 8 -38.23 2.38 -0.98
C ILE A 8 -37.62 1.60 -2.16
N LYS A 9 -37.16 2.34 -3.16
CA LYS A 9 -36.37 1.77 -4.26
C LYS A 9 -34.92 1.66 -3.77
N TRP A 10 -34.44 0.43 -3.63
CA TRP A 10 -33.04 0.17 -3.32
C TRP A 10 -32.22 0.37 -4.59
N GLU A 11 -31.19 1.22 -4.51
CA GLU A 11 -30.22 1.42 -5.59
C GLU A 11 -28.85 0.90 -5.14
N PRO A 12 -28.07 0.30 -6.06
CA PRO A 12 -26.76 -0.25 -5.73
C PRO A 12 -25.80 0.87 -5.32
N THR A 13 -25.06 0.67 -4.23
CA THR A 13 -24.04 1.63 -3.79
C THR A 13 -22.84 1.58 -4.73
N LEU A 14 -22.57 2.68 -5.43
CA LEU A 14 -21.34 2.83 -6.20
C LEU A 14 -20.16 3.04 -5.24
N MET A 15 -19.08 2.28 -5.42
CA MET A 15 -17.84 2.51 -4.70
C MET A 15 -17.26 3.87 -5.11
N ASN A 16 -17.49 4.90 -4.28
CA ASN A 16 -16.96 6.24 -4.50
C ASN A 16 -15.55 6.37 -3.91
N LYS A 17 -14.65 5.42 -4.22
CA LYS A 17 -13.23 5.57 -3.89
C LYS A 17 -12.58 6.45 -4.95
N HIS A 18 -12.07 7.60 -4.53
CA HIS A 18 -11.29 8.47 -5.39
C HIS A 18 -10.08 7.69 -5.93
N PRO A 19 -9.77 7.75 -7.24
CA PRO A 19 -8.55 7.15 -7.75
C PRO A 19 -7.35 7.81 -7.07
N ASP A 20 -6.48 7.03 -6.43
CA ASP A 20 -5.30 7.56 -5.76
C ASP A 20 -4.39 8.24 -6.79
N THR A 21 -3.77 9.38 -6.44
CA THR A 21 -2.85 10.14 -7.31
C THR A 21 -1.45 9.50 -7.43
N ILE A 22 -1.30 8.27 -6.95
CA ILE A 22 -0.03 7.55 -6.89
C ILE A 22 0.33 7.07 -8.30
N ILE A 23 1.39 7.63 -8.89
CA ILE A 23 1.84 7.31 -10.26
C ILE A 23 2.23 5.83 -10.42
N SER A 24 2.73 5.21 -9.34
CA SER A 24 3.04 3.78 -9.28
C SER A 24 1.85 2.87 -8.98
N SER A 25 0.67 3.44 -8.73
CA SER A 25 -0.55 2.67 -8.50
C SER A 25 -1.15 2.27 -9.85
N ASP A 26 -1.30 0.97 -10.07
CA ASP A 26 -2.10 0.43 -11.17
C ASP A 26 -3.61 0.46 -10.85
N TYR A 27 -4.01 0.96 -9.68
CA TYR A 27 -5.41 1.02 -9.25
C TYR A 27 -6.34 1.74 -10.25
N PRO A 28 -5.95 2.88 -10.87
CA PRO A 28 -6.78 3.53 -11.90
C PRO A 28 -6.90 2.71 -13.20
N ARG A 29 -5.95 1.80 -13.46
CA ARG A 29 -5.95 0.90 -14.63
C ARG A 29 -6.57 -0.46 -14.32
N TRP A 30 -6.91 -0.74 -13.06
CA TRP A 30 -7.40 -2.04 -12.65
C TRP A 30 -8.86 -2.21 -13.09
N LYS A 31 -9.08 -3.10 -14.06
CA LYS A 31 -10.43 -3.50 -14.46
C LYS A 31 -11.06 -4.32 -13.34
N HIS A 32 -12.08 -3.78 -12.67
CA HIS A 32 -12.82 -4.48 -11.64
C HIS A 32 -13.40 -5.77 -12.23
N PHE A 33 -13.24 -6.89 -11.53
CA PHE A 33 -13.83 -8.15 -11.93
C PHE A 33 -15.34 -8.07 -11.76
N ILE A 34 -16.08 -8.19 -12.86
CA ILE A 34 -17.54 -8.26 -12.87
C ILE A 34 -17.91 -9.60 -13.49
N PRO A 35 -18.58 -10.50 -12.73
CA PRO A 35 -19.03 -11.78 -13.25
C PRO A 35 -20.02 -11.62 -14.41
N SER A 36 -20.00 -12.52 -15.37
CA SER A 36 -20.85 -12.43 -16.58
C SER A 36 -22.34 -12.38 -16.27
N TYR A 37 -22.79 -13.04 -15.19
CA TYR A 37 -24.19 -13.06 -14.80
C TYR A 37 -24.72 -11.71 -14.30
N GLU A 38 -23.85 -10.79 -13.85
CA GLU A 38 -24.26 -9.43 -13.46
C GLU A 38 -24.53 -8.54 -14.68
N LEU A 39 -23.83 -8.79 -15.80
CA LEU A 39 -23.96 -8.03 -17.05
C LEU A 39 -25.20 -8.42 -17.87
N GLN A 40 -25.79 -9.58 -17.60
CA GLN A 40 -26.88 -10.13 -18.41
C GLN A 40 -28.26 -9.55 -18.07
N GLU A 41 -28.37 -8.57 -17.14
CA GLU A 41 -29.63 -7.92 -16.70
C GLU A 41 -30.79 -8.90 -16.41
N LYS A 42 -30.49 -10.15 -16.11
CA LYS A 42 -31.49 -11.16 -15.78
C LYS A 42 -31.76 -11.15 -14.29
N ARG A 43 -33.02 -11.28 -13.92
CA ARG A 43 -33.40 -11.58 -12.54
C ARG A 43 -32.65 -12.84 -12.09
N PRO A 44 -32.17 -12.89 -10.83
CA PRO A 44 -31.53 -14.09 -10.31
C PRO A 44 -32.48 -15.29 -10.44
N ASP A 45 -31.97 -16.38 -11.00
CA ASP A 45 -32.69 -17.63 -11.09
C ASP A 45 -32.47 -18.45 -9.82
N MET A 46 -33.57 -18.85 -9.18
CA MET A 46 -33.54 -19.61 -7.93
C MET A 46 -32.90 -20.99 -8.10
N ALA A 47 -33.06 -21.61 -9.28
CA ALA A 47 -32.43 -22.92 -9.54
C ALA A 47 -30.90 -22.79 -9.54
N ASN A 48 -30.38 -21.75 -10.20
CA ASN A 48 -28.95 -21.45 -10.22
C ASN A 48 -28.41 -21.03 -8.85
N LEU A 49 -29.22 -20.31 -8.06
CA LEU A 49 -28.85 -19.92 -6.70
C LEU A 49 -28.72 -21.13 -5.77
N LEU A 50 -29.76 -21.97 -5.72
CA LEU A 50 -29.77 -23.18 -4.89
C LEU A 50 -28.74 -24.21 -5.37
N GLY A 51 -28.52 -24.29 -6.67
CA GLY A 51 -27.50 -25.15 -7.30
C GLY A 51 -26.06 -24.66 -7.16
N MET A 52 -25.84 -23.48 -6.57
CA MET A 52 -24.55 -22.80 -6.47
C MET A 52 -23.87 -22.49 -7.81
N GLU A 53 -24.64 -22.40 -8.91
CA GLU A 53 -24.07 -22.16 -10.24
C GLU A 53 -23.37 -20.80 -10.33
N TYR A 54 -23.93 -19.76 -9.68
CA TYR A 54 -23.29 -18.44 -9.62
C TYR A 54 -21.91 -18.50 -8.99
N ALA A 55 -21.72 -19.30 -7.93
CA ALA A 55 -20.42 -19.46 -7.29
C ALA A 55 -19.42 -20.19 -8.21
N ARG A 56 -19.88 -21.17 -8.99
CA ARG A 56 -19.04 -21.87 -9.98
C ARG A 56 -18.62 -20.93 -11.11
N ILE A 57 -19.56 -20.16 -11.65
CA ILE A 57 -19.31 -19.17 -12.70
C ILE A 57 -18.30 -18.13 -12.20
N TRP A 58 -18.55 -17.56 -11.02
CA TRP A 58 -17.66 -16.60 -10.38
C TRP A 58 -16.24 -17.15 -10.24
N LYS A 59 -16.10 -18.38 -9.71
CA LYS A 59 -14.79 -18.98 -9.50
C LYS A 59 -14.04 -19.18 -10.82
N LYS A 60 -14.72 -19.73 -11.83
CA LYS A 60 -14.14 -19.97 -13.16
C LYS A 60 -13.66 -18.69 -13.83
N GLU A 61 -14.49 -17.64 -13.80
CA GLU A 61 -14.17 -16.37 -14.43
C GLU A 61 -13.09 -15.59 -13.66
N ARG A 62 -13.12 -15.65 -12.33
CA ARG A 62 -12.08 -15.06 -11.47
C ARG A 62 -10.73 -15.73 -11.69
N ASP A 63 -10.71 -17.06 -11.78
CA ASP A 63 -9.49 -17.84 -12.07
C ASP A 63 -8.92 -17.54 -13.46
N LEU A 64 -9.78 -17.23 -14.45
CA LEU A 64 -9.35 -16.78 -15.78
C LEU A 64 -8.78 -15.36 -15.79
N LEU A 65 -9.29 -14.47 -14.93
CA LEU A 65 -8.83 -13.07 -14.86
C LEU A 65 -7.62 -12.87 -13.94
N MET A 66 -7.45 -13.69 -12.90
CA MET A 66 -6.34 -13.57 -11.94
C MET A 66 -4.97 -14.21 -12.29
N PRO A 67 -4.71 -14.90 -13.42
CA PRO A 67 -3.46 -15.64 -13.60
C PRO A 67 -2.23 -14.74 -13.81
N GLU A 68 -2.39 -13.41 -13.91
CA GLU A 68 -1.28 -12.46 -14.02
C GLU A 68 -0.83 -11.83 -12.70
N ILE A 69 -1.68 -11.76 -11.67
CA ILE A 69 -1.33 -11.12 -10.40
C ILE A 69 -0.34 -12.01 -9.63
N GLU A 70 -0.65 -13.31 -9.53
CA GLU A 70 0.22 -14.28 -8.82
C GLU A 70 1.55 -14.56 -9.54
N LYS A 71 1.61 -14.36 -10.87
CA LYS A 71 2.86 -14.54 -11.63
C LYS A 71 3.80 -13.34 -11.50
N LYS A 72 3.28 -12.13 -11.27
CA LYS A 72 4.09 -10.91 -11.11
C LYS A 72 4.68 -10.76 -9.70
N GLU A 73 4.06 -11.35 -8.68
CA GLU A 73 4.55 -11.27 -7.29
C GLU A 73 5.66 -12.27 -6.93
N LYS A 74 6.01 -13.21 -7.82
CA LYS A 74 7.11 -14.17 -7.60
C LYS A 74 8.50 -13.66 -7.98
N LYS A 75 8.71 -12.35 -8.03
CA LYS A 75 10.08 -11.83 -7.86
C LYS A 75 10.25 -11.60 -6.38
N PRO A 76 10.97 -12.46 -5.63
CA PRO A 76 11.37 -12.10 -4.28
C PRO A 76 12.13 -10.79 -4.44
N PHE A 77 11.56 -9.68 -3.95
CA PHE A 77 12.32 -8.45 -3.81
C PHE A 77 13.62 -8.85 -3.13
N PRO A 78 14.79 -8.52 -3.70
CA PRO A 78 16.03 -8.82 -3.02
C PRO A 78 15.88 -8.19 -1.65
N LYS A 79 15.92 -9.01 -0.59
CA LYS A 79 16.03 -8.53 0.77
C LYS A 79 17.35 -7.78 0.79
N VAL A 80 17.31 -6.49 0.50
CA VAL A 80 18.40 -5.58 0.80
C VAL A 80 18.39 -5.52 2.31
N VAL A 81 19.09 -6.47 2.92
CA VAL A 81 19.46 -6.37 4.31
C VAL A 81 20.27 -5.09 4.36
N LEU A 82 19.68 -4.00 4.84
CA LEU A 82 20.44 -2.82 5.24
C LEU A 82 21.49 -3.35 6.19
N ALA A 83 22.71 -3.51 5.71
CA ALA A 83 23.85 -3.83 6.53
C ALA A 83 23.83 -2.78 7.64
N LYS A 84 23.55 -3.21 8.86
CA LYS A 84 23.52 -2.33 10.02
C LYS A 84 24.89 -1.65 10.10
N ASN A 85 24.93 -0.41 9.62
CA ASN A 85 26.01 0.56 9.75
C ASN A 85 27.36 0.15 9.10
N PRO A 86 27.65 0.55 7.84
CA PRO A 86 29.03 0.58 7.35
C PRO A 86 29.90 1.60 8.11
N ASN A 87 29.28 2.52 8.85
CA ASN A 87 29.95 3.52 9.67
C ASN A 87 30.11 3.03 11.13
N LYS A 88 30.89 1.97 11.36
CA LYS A 88 31.64 1.94 12.63
C LYS A 88 32.60 3.13 12.57
N LYS A 89 32.29 4.20 13.30
CA LYS A 89 33.23 5.31 13.48
C LYS A 89 34.54 4.68 13.96
N LYS A 90 35.63 4.88 13.20
CA LYS A 90 36.97 4.53 13.66
C LYS A 90 37.19 5.29 14.96
N GLU A 91 37.10 4.59 16.08
CA GLU A 91 37.60 5.09 17.35
C GLU A 91 39.13 5.14 17.19
N GLY A 92 39.70 6.32 17.44
CA GLY A 92 41.14 6.54 17.29
C GLY A 92 41.51 7.18 15.95
N THR A 93 41.51 8.51 15.94
CA THR A 93 42.63 9.31 15.42
C THR A 93 42.43 10.71 15.95
N ASP A 94 43.51 11.28 16.48
CA ASP A 94 43.60 12.57 17.15
C ASP A 94 43.25 13.72 16.18
N LYS A 95 41.97 13.88 15.89
CA LYS A 95 41.50 15.05 15.15
C LYS A 95 41.73 16.26 16.04
N PRO A 96 42.48 17.29 15.57
CA PRO A 96 42.72 18.47 16.35
C PRO A 96 41.39 19.10 16.73
N LEU A 97 41.29 19.58 17.97
CA LEU A 97 40.08 20.27 18.42
C LEU A 97 39.77 21.41 17.46
N PHE A 98 38.50 21.50 17.06
CA PHE A 98 38.02 22.65 16.29
C PHE A 98 38.28 23.93 17.10
N LYS A 99 39.20 24.76 16.61
CA LYS A 99 39.48 26.09 17.16
C LYS A 99 38.92 27.13 16.23
N MET A 100 38.10 28.02 16.77
CA MET A 100 37.65 29.20 16.03
C MET A 100 38.72 30.28 16.13
N LYS A 101 39.20 30.79 14.99
CA LYS A 101 40.20 31.87 14.92
C LYS A 101 39.82 33.09 15.79
N LYS A 102 38.53 33.40 15.86
CA LYS A 102 37.99 34.54 16.64
C LYS A 102 38.13 34.41 18.17
N PHE A 103 38.49 33.23 18.68
CA PHE A 103 38.57 32.95 20.11
C PHE A 103 39.97 32.48 20.57
N GLU A 104 41.01 32.63 19.74
CA GLU A 104 42.37 32.18 20.10
C GLU A 104 42.95 32.95 21.30
N ASN A 105 42.58 34.22 21.47
CA ASN A 105 43.07 35.08 22.56
C ASN A 105 42.07 35.24 23.71
N VAL A 106 41.00 34.43 23.76
CA VAL A 106 40.03 34.47 24.84
C VAL A 106 40.38 33.40 25.88
N PRO A 107 40.78 33.77 27.11
CA PRO A 107 41.11 32.79 28.14
C PRO A 107 39.84 32.04 28.55
N SER A 108 39.91 30.70 28.57
CA SER A 108 38.83 29.86 29.09
C SER A 108 38.81 29.94 30.62
N LYS A 109 37.61 30.04 31.21
CA LYS A 109 37.42 30.05 32.68
C LYS A 109 37.57 28.67 33.34
N THR A 110 37.75 27.61 32.54
CA THR A 110 37.75 26.22 33.01
C THR A 110 38.84 25.42 32.32
N ASP A 111 39.54 24.59 33.08
CA ASP A 111 40.53 23.66 32.54
C ASP A 111 39.85 22.46 31.85
N SER A 112 40.21 22.22 30.59
CA SER A 112 39.71 21.05 29.87
C SER A 112 40.41 19.78 30.35
N LYS A 113 39.65 18.80 30.83
CA LYS A 113 40.18 17.48 31.26
C LYS A 113 40.68 16.59 30.11
N ARG A 114 40.63 17.06 28.87
CA ARG A 114 41.05 16.32 27.67
C ARG A 114 42.55 16.51 27.47
N LYS A 115 43.31 15.42 27.36
CA LYS A 115 44.74 15.51 27.00
C LYS A 115 44.85 16.18 25.62
N LYS A 116 45.71 17.20 25.53
CA LYS A 116 46.05 17.87 24.27
C LYS A 116 46.82 16.94 23.36
#